data_AF-A0A3T2YK34-F1
#
_entry.id   AF-A0A3T2YK34-F1
#
_cell.length_a   1.000
_cell.length_b   1.000
_cell.length_c   1.000
_cell.angle_alpha   90.00
_cell.angle_beta   90.00
_cell.angle_gamma   90.00
#
_symmetry.space_group_name_H-M   'P 1'
#
loop_
_entity.id
_entity.type
_entity.pdbx_description
1 polymer ?
#
loop_
_entity_poly.entity_id
_entity_poly.type
_entity_poly.pdbx_seq_one_letter_code
_entity_poly.pdbx_strand_id
1 'polypeptide(L)'
;MNRNDSVYVAWQAPDTHDWHVVGNLQARNAEYVFNYTKGALTSSKFTKFSGMNDFSETYVSEELFPLFKNRLLSPKRPEYPKFIHWLGLDGAGAEPIEILARSGGMRSTDQLQMFKRIEIGSDGYFEHFFFAHGLRYMSHSANERVSSLNPGDSLRLCLDVQNGYDKAAVLIRADNPAEIVGYCPRYFASDIKRMLLDNDTSISLSVERISDDAPHNYRLLCKVVGEVSRAFLDQMILQEEFQPVV
;
A
#
# COMPACT_ATOMS: atom_id res chain seq x y z
N MET A 1 -14.01 -11.33 16.44
CA MET A 1 -14.04 -10.19 15.51
C MET A 1 -13.84 -10.77 14.11
N ASN A 2 -14.87 -10.74 13.27
CA ASN A 2 -14.77 -11.17 11.87
C ASN A 2 -14.04 -10.08 11.10
N ARG A 3 -12.71 -10.05 11.17
CA ARG A 3 -11.90 -9.14 10.40
C ARG A 3 -11.52 -9.87 9.11
N ASN A 4 -12.24 -9.61 8.03
CA ASN A 4 -11.79 -9.98 6.70
C ASN A 4 -10.74 -8.97 6.27
N ASP A 5 -9.50 -9.20 6.66
CA ASP A 5 -8.38 -8.40 6.14
C ASP A 5 -8.00 -8.90 4.75
N SER A 6 -7.69 -7.97 3.86
CA SER A 6 -7.34 -8.23 2.47
C SER A 6 -6.07 -7.48 2.08
N VAL A 7 -5.21 -8.16 1.35
CA VAL A 7 -3.99 -7.62 0.76
C VAL A 7 -3.96 -7.99 -0.72
N TYR A 8 -3.79 -6.97 -1.55
CA TYR A 8 -3.62 -7.13 -2.97
C TYR A 8 -2.15 -7.34 -3.33
N VAL A 9 -1.93 -8.05 -4.44
CA VAL A 9 -0.62 -8.32 -5.01
C VAL A 9 -0.52 -7.55 -6.33
N ALA A 10 0.36 -6.56 -6.37
CA ALA A 10 0.75 -5.91 -7.62
C ALA A 10 2.01 -6.59 -8.18
N TRP A 11 2.04 -6.79 -9.49
CA TRP A 11 3.18 -7.25 -10.25
C TRP A 11 3.62 -6.16 -11.22
N GLN A 12 4.92 -5.84 -11.25
CA GLN A 12 5.48 -4.91 -12.20
C GLN A 12 5.93 -5.62 -13.48
N ALA A 13 5.38 -5.17 -14.61
CA ALA A 13 5.78 -5.65 -15.93
C ALA A 13 7.24 -5.26 -16.22
N PRO A 14 8.10 -6.20 -16.63
CA PRO A 14 9.53 -5.93 -16.81
C PRO A 14 9.85 -5.07 -18.04
N ASP A 15 8.92 -4.97 -18.99
CA ASP A 15 9.07 -4.26 -20.26
C ASP A 15 8.51 -2.83 -20.21
N THR A 16 7.33 -2.63 -19.63
CA THR A 16 6.69 -1.31 -19.55
C THR A 16 6.88 -0.62 -18.21
N HIS A 17 7.30 -1.35 -17.17
CA HIS A 17 7.29 -0.91 -15.76
C HIS A 17 5.90 -0.57 -15.21
N ASP A 18 4.84 -0.93 -15.93
CA ASP A 18 3.46 -0.81 -15.45
C ASP A 18 3.21 -1.80 -14.31
N TRP A 19 2.35 -1.40 -13.39
CA TRP A 19 1.91 -2.25 -12.29
C TRP A 19 0.55 -2.83 -12.63
N HIS A 20 0.40 -4.12 -12.41
CA HIS A 20 -0.85 -4.85 -12.56
C HIS A 20 -1.24 -5.47 -11.22
N VAL A 21 -2.46 -5.24 -10.74
CA VAL A 21 -3.00 -5.96 -9.59
C VAL A 21 -3.39 -7.35 -10.06
N VAL A 22 -2.61 -8.36 -9.66
CA VAL A 22 -2.72 -9.73 -10.18
C VAL A 22 -3.37 -10.70 -9.21
N GLY A 23 -3.53 -10.34 -7.93
CA GLY A 23 -4.20 -11.22 -6.98
C GLY A 23 -4.64 -10.52 -5.71
N ASN A 24 -5.48 -11.24 -4.97
CA ASN A 24 -6.00 -10.84 -3.68
C ASN A 24 -5.82 -11.98 -2.69
N LEU A 25 -5.07 -11.73 -1.62
CA LEU A 25 -4.96 -12.59 -0.45
C LEU A 25 -5.90 -12.06 0.64
N GLN A 26 -6.71 -12.95 1.21
CA GLN A 26 -7.64 -12.64 2.28
C GLN A 26 -7.38 -13.54 3.47
N ALA A 27 -7.43 -12.99 4.67
CA ALA A 27 -7.51 -13.76 5.91
C ALA A 27 -8.99 -13.87 6.30
N ARG A 28 -9.52 -15.09 6.36
CA ARG A 28 -10.91 -15.39 6.72
C ARG A 28 -10.94 -16.40 7.85
N ASN A 29 -11.31 -15.96 9.05
CA ASN A 29 -11.36 -16.81 10.25
C ASN A 29 -10.00 -17.47 10.55
N ALA A 30 -9.85 -18.76 10.17
CA ALA A 30 -8.67 -19.59 10.41
C ALA A 30 -7.98 -20.03 9.10
N GLU A 31 -8.36 -19.45 7.96
CA GLU A 31 -7.83 -19.81 6.64
C GLU A 31 -7.39 -18.56 5.85
N TYR A 32 -6.48 -18.78 4.92
CA TYR A 32 -6.10 -17.85 3.88
C TYR A 32 -6.74 -18.25 2.56
N VAL A 33 -7.35 -17.26 1.91
CA VAL A 33 -7.96 -17.42 0.59
C VAL A 33 -7.21 -16.55 -0.41
N PHE A 34 -6.81 -17.14 -1.54
CA PHE A 34 -6.18 -16.41 -2.63
C PHE A 34 -6.98 -16.57 -3.93
N ASN A 35 -7.17 -15.46 -4.63
CA ASN A 35 -7.73 -15.40 -5.97
C ASN A 35 -6.85 -14.55 -6.87
N TYR A 36 -6.69 -14.96 -8.13
CA TYR A 36 -6.24 -14.01 -9.14
C TYR A 36 -7.32 -12.97 -9.41
N THR A 37 -6.88 -11.76 -9.70
CA THR A 37 -7.74 -10.66 -10.12
C THR A 37 -7.66 -10.46 -11.64
N LYS A 38 -8.61 -9.74 -12.24
CA LYS A 38 -8.62 -9.51 -13.69
C LYS A 38 -7.38 -8.77 -14.18
N GLY A 39 -6.67 -8.02 -13.32
CA GLY A 39 -5.37 -7.45 -13.69
C GLY A 39 -4.28 -8.50 -13.97
N ALA A 40 -4.43 -9.75 -13.53
CA ALA A 40 -3.57 -10.86 -13.99
C ALA A 40 -3.71 -11.16 -15.49
N LEU A 41 -4.83 -10.76 -16.10
CA LEU A 41 -5.15 -11.00 -17.51
C LEU A 41 -4.76 -9.83 -18.42
N THR A 42 -4.38 -8.68 -17.85
CA THR A 42 -4.08 -7.46 -18.64
C THR A 42 -2.70 -7.48 -19.28
N SER A 43 -1.82 -8.42 -18.89
CA SER A 43 -0.50 -8.59 -19.49
C SER A 43 -0.23 -10.05 -19.83
N SER A 44 0.12 -10.32 -21.08
CA SER A 44 0.50 -11.66 -21.56
C SER A 44 1.84 -12.16 -21.00
N LYS A 45 2.60 -11.28 -20.34
CA LYS A 45 3.88 -11.59 -19.70
C LYS A 45 3.74 -12.04 -18.26
N PHE A 46 2.61 -11.76 -17.62
CA PHE A 46 2.36 -12.27 -16.29
C PHE A 46 2.19 -13.80 -16.35
N THR A 47 2.84 -14.48 -15.41
CA THR A 47 2.71 -15.93 -15.27
C THR A 47 2.19 -16.25 -13.89
N LYS A 48 1.41 -17.32 -13.83
CA LYS A 48 0.79 -17.81 -12.60
C LYS A 48 1.85 -18.17 -11.56
N PHE A 49 1.53 -17.96 -10.31
CA PHE A 49 2.35 -18.33 -9.17
C PHE A 49 2.41 -19.85 -8.99
N SER A 50 3.57 -20.32 -8.55
CA SER A 50 3.79 -21.74 -8.28
C SER A 50 2.77 -22.29 -7.27
N GLY A 51 2.14 -23.41 -7.61
CA GLY A 51 1.09 -24.04 -6.80
C GLY A 51 -0.30 -23.41 -6.97
N MET A 52 -0.44 -22.36 -7.80
CA MET A 52 -1.70 -21.68 -8.09
C MET A 52 -1.87 -21.55 -9.61
N ASN A 53 -2.09 -22.67 -10.29
CA ASN A 53 -1.89 -22.82 -11.74
C ASN A 53 -3.14 -22.53 -12.60
N ASP A 54 -4.22 -22.03 -12.01
CA ASP A 54 -5.45 -21.62 -12.69
C ASP A 54 -5.84 -20.19 -12.26
N PHE A 55 -6.18 -19.34 -13.23
CA PHE A 55 -6.61 -17.97 -12.94
C PHE A 55 -8.02 -17.92 -12.33
N SER A 56 -8.90 -18.85 -12.70
CA SER A 56 -10.30 -18.85 -12.25
C SER A 56 -10.54 -19.60 -10.94
N GLU A 57 -9.51 -20.24 -10.39
CA GLU A 57 -9.62 -21.04 -9.17
C GLU A 57 -9.55 -20.16 -7.90
N THR A 58 -10.21 -20.63 -6.84
CA THR A 58 -10.07 -20.10 -5.49
C THR A 58 -9.19 -21.03 -4.66
N TYR A 59 -8.03 -20.52 -4.25
CA TYR A 59 -7.08 -21.27 -3.45
C TYR A 59 -7.35 -21.02 -1.97
N VAL A 60 -7.45 -22.09 -1.19
CA VAL A 60 -7.70 -22.03 0.27
C VAL A 60 -6.62 -22.81 1.01
N SER A 61 -6.15 -22.28 2.13
CA SER A 61 -5.12 -22.93 2.96
C SER A 61 -5.24 -22.48 4.42
N GLU A 62 -5.12 -23.41 5.37
CA GLU A 62 -5.05 -23.09 6.80
C GLU A 62 -3.76 -22.32 7.16
N GLU A 63 -2.68 -22.56 6.41
CA GLU A 63 -1.44 -21.80 6.54
C GLU A 63 -1.27 -20.74 5.44
N LEU A 64 -0.55 -19.67 5.76
CA LEU A 64 -0.19 -18.66 4.77
C LEU A 64 0.64 -19.28 3.63
N PHE A 65 0.21 -19.07 2.38
CA PHE A 65 0.87 -19.65 1.21
C PHE A 65 2.38 -19.32 1.19
N PRO A 66 3.25 -20.24 0.73
CA PRO A 66 4.70 -20.02 0.71
C PRO A 66 5.13 -18.72 0.02
N LEU A 67 4.43 -18.31 -1.05
CA LEU A 67 4.67 -17.04 -1.73
C LEU A 67 4.64 -15.86 -0.74
N PHE A 68 3.64 -15.80 0.13
CA PHE A 68 3.45 -14.71 1.09
C PHE A 68 4.28 -14.92 2.36
N LYS A 69 4.32 -16.15 2.89
CA LYS A 69 5.08 -16.50 4.10
C LYS A 69 6.56 -16.13 3.98
N ASN A 70 7.14 -16.35 2.81
CA ASN A 70 8.53 -16.01 2.55
C ASN A 70 8.81 -14.49 2.63
N ARG A 71 7.81 -13.62 2.50
CA ARG A 71 7.99 -12.16 2.56
C ARG A 71 7.95 -11.59 3.97
N LEU A 72 7.69 -12.44 4.96
CA LEU A 72 7.64 -12.04 6.35
C LEU A 72 9.00 -12.21 7.01
N LEU A 73 9.35 -11.24 7.85
CA LEU A 73 10.46 -11.40 8.77
C LEU A 73 10.07 -12.45 9.81
N SER A 74 10.95 -13.43 10.06
CA SER A 74 10.67 -14.47 11.05
C SER A 74 10.51 -13.88 12.45
N PRO A 75 9.46 -14.23 13.21
CA PRO A 75 9.27 -13.79 14.60
C PRO A 75 10.39 -14.22 15.55
N LYS A 76 11.20 -15.21 15.18
CA LYS A 76 12.34 -15.68 15.96
C LYS A 76 13.56 -14.75 15.86
N ARG A 77 13.55 -13.78 14.96
CA ARG A 77 14.67 -12.85 14.76
C ARG A 77 14.68 -11.76 15.85
N PRO A 78 15.83 -11.44 16.46
CA PRO A 78 15.91 -10.44 17.53
C PRO A 78 15.35 -9.06 17.17
N GLU A 79 15.47 -8.67 15.90
CA GLU A 79 15.00 -7.39 15.37
C GLU A 79 13.50 -7.36 15.04
N TYR A 80 12.78 -8.49 15.14
CA TYR A 80 11.37 -8.57 14.77
C TYR A 80 10.48 -7.58 15.54
N PRO A 81 10.57 -7.45 16.88
CA PRO A 81 9.76 -6.48 17.62
C PRO A 81 9.97 -5.04 17.13
N LYS A 82 11.22 -4.70 16.79
CA LYS A 82 11.58 -3.39 16.25
C LYS A 82 10.98 -3.16 14.88
N PHE A 83 11.03 -4.17 14.00
CA PHE A 83 10.42 -4.12 12.68
C PHE A 83 8.90 -3.91 12.76
N ILE A 84 8.20 -4.67 13.60
CA ILE A 84 6.76 -4.50 13.81
C ILE A 84 6.41 -3.10 14.34
N HIS A 85 7.23 -2.59 15.27
CA HIS A 85 7.07 -1.22 15.77
C HIS A 85 7.21 -0.17 14.65
N TRP A 86 8.20 -0.31 13.76
CA TRP A 86 8.33 0.59 12.61
C TRP A 86 7.08 0.56 11.71
N LEU A 87 6.46 -0.62 11.52
CA LEU A 87 5.26 -0.77 10.71
C LEU A 87 3.99 -0.12 11.29
N GLY A 88 4.06 0.46 12.49
CA GLY A 88 2.87 1.03 13.12
C GLY A 88 1.91 0.00 13.70
N LEU A 89 2.37 -1.24 13.92
CA LEU A 89 1.54 -2.37 14.33
C LEU A 89 1.74 -2.72 15.82
N ASP A 90 0.72 -3.35 16.41
CA ASP A 90 0.69 -3.72 17.82
C ASP A 90 1.45 -5.03 18.10
N GLY A 91 2.77 -4.91 18.24
CA GLY A 91 3.64 -5.91 18.87
C GLY A 91 3.40 -7.38 18.48
N ALA A 92 3.43 -8.28 19.46
CA ALA A 92 3.38 -9.73 19.25
C ALA A 92 2.05 -10.27 18.67
N GLY A 93 1.04 -9.42 18.49
CA GLY A 93 -0.26 -9.78 17.93
C GLY A 93 -0.46 -9.33 16.47
N ALA A 94 0.56 -8.76 15.83
CA ALA A 94 0.46 -8.33 14.43
C ALA A 94 0.22 -9.53 13.51
N GLU A 95 -0.90 -9.52 12.80
CA GLU A 95 -1.27 -10.63 11.93
C GLU A 95 -0.39 -10.63 10.67
N PRO A 96 -0.02 -11.81 10.12
CA PRO A 96 0.82 -11.92 8.93
C PRO A 96 0.35 -11.05 7.75
N ILE A 97 -0.97 -10.94 7.57
CA ILE A 97 -1.57 -10.15 6.48
C ILE A 97 -1.39 -8.64 6.71
N GLU A 98 -1.44 -8.16 7.95
CA GLU A 98 -1.20 -6.75 8.27
C GLU A 98 0.26 -6.36 8.06
N ILE A 99 1.18 -7.28 8.39
CA ILE A 99 2.61 -7.10 8.14
C ILE A 99 2.86 -6.99 6.64
N LEU A 100 2.24 -7.84 5.81
CA LEU A 100 2.34 -7.74 4.35
C LEU A 100 1.78 -6.40 3.84
N ALA A 101 0.62 -5.98 4.34
CA ALA A 101 -0.03 -4.73 3.97
C ALA A 101 0.86 -3.50 4.25
N ARG A 102 1.44 -3.43 5.46
CA ARG A 102 2.25 -2.28 5.89
C ARG A 102 3.66 -2.29 5.32
N SER A 103 4.29 -3.46 5.25
CA SER A 103 5.71 -3.56 4.82
C SER A 103 5.89 -3.49 3.31
N GLY A 104 4.84 -3.74 2.54
CA GLY A 104 4.89 -3.86 1.09
C GLY A 104 5.31 -5.25 0.60
N GLY A 105 5.72 -6.15 1.49
CA GLY A 105 6.19 -7.51 1.15
C GLY A 105 7.30 -7.56 0.09
N MET A 106 8.04 -6.46 -0.09
CA MET A 106 8.98 -6.28 -1.20
C MET A 106 10.20 -7.19 -1.06
N ARG A 107 10.66 -7.73 -2.20
CA ARG A 107 11.89 -8.52 -2.30
C ARG A 107 12.70 -8.04 -3.50
N SER A 108 14.03 -8.11 -3.39
CA SER A 108 14.92 -7.78 -4.51
C SER A 108 14.92 -8.84 -5.63
N THR A 109 14.36 -10.02 -5.37
CA THR A 109 14.39 -11.17 -6.27
C THR A 109 13.19 -11.27 -7.20
N ASP A 110 12.18 -10.42 -7.02
CA ASP A 110 10.97 -10.40 -7.84
C ASP A 110 10.39 -8.99 -7.95
N GLN A 111 9.35 -8.87 -8.78
CA GLN A 111 8.66 -7.62 -9.10
C GLN A 111 7.29 -7.56 -8.45
N LEU A 112 7.16 -8.06 -7.22
CA LEU A 112 5.90 -8.11 -6.50
C LEU A 112 5.87 -7.10 -5.35
N GLN A 113 4.72 -6.46 -5.20
CA GLN A 113 4.43 -5.59 -4.08
C GLN A 113 3.06 -5.94 -3.49
N MET A 114 2.99 -5.96 -2.17
CA MET A 114 1.78 -6.20 -1.41
C MET A 114 1.25 -4.87 -0.90
N PHE A 115 -0.06 -4.67 -0.92
CA PHE A 115 -0.64 -3.45 -0.39
C PHE A 115 -2.09 -3.68 0.05
N LYS A 116 -2.55 -2.88 1.00
CA LYS A 116 -3.96 -2.79 1.35
C LYS A 116 -4.61 -1.74 0.45
N ARG A 117 -5.78 -2.04 -0.10
CA ARG A 117 -6.59 -1.07 -0.85
C ARG A 117 -7.25 -0.08 0.12
N ILE A 118 -7.62 1.12 -0.34
CA ILE A 118 -8.52 1.98 0.43
C ILE A 118 -9.86 1.26 0.59
N GLU A 119 -10.24 1.02 1.84
CA GLU A 119 -11.55 0.51 2.22
C GLU A 119 -12.42 1.71 2.58
N ILE A 120 -13.43 1.97 1.75
CA ILE A 120 -14.36 3.07 1.95
C ILE A 120 -15.66 2.51 2.54
N GLY A 121 -16.09 3.11 3.65
CA GLY A 121 -17.35 2.78 4.31
C GLY A 121 -18.56 3.06 3.41
N SER A 122 -19.71 2.49 3.75
CA SER A 122 -20.96 2.76 3.03
C SER A 122 -21.40 4.22 3.10
N ASP A 123 -20.91 4.95 4.10
CA ASP A 123 -21.07 6.38 4.33
C ASP A 123 -20.08 7.24 3.52
N GLY A 124 -19.14 6.63 2.80
CA GLY A 124 -18.12 7.34 2.01
C GLY A 124 -16.86 7.70 2.81
N TYR A 125 -16.84 7.47 4.12
CA TYR A 125 -15.69 7.75 4.96
C TYR A 125 -14.61 6.67 4.82
N PHE A 126 -13.35 7.06 4.91
CA PHE A 126 -12.24 6.12 4.99
C PHE A 126 -11.08 6.64 5.83
N GLU A 127 -10.30 5.70 6.34
CA GLU A 127 -8.99 5.93 6.92
C GLU A 127 -8.00 4.95 6.28
N HIS A 128 -6.83 5.45 5.90
CA HIS A 128 -5.77 4.62 5.32
C HIS A 128 -4.39 5.07 5.79
N PHE A 129 -3.50 4.11 5.98
CA PHE A 129 -2.13 4.38 6.41
C PHE A 129 -1.13 3.82 5.41
N PHE A 130 -0.10 4.61 5.12
CA PHE A 130 0.93 4.25 4.16
C PHE A 130 2.24 4.95 4.50
N PHE A 131 3.37 4.37 4.09
CA PHE A 131 4.66 5.03 4.23
C PHE A 131 4.93 5.97 3.06
N ALA A 132 5.46 7.16 3.34
CA ALA A 132 5.98 8.03 2.30
C ALA A 132 7.13 7.34 1.56
N HIS A 133 7.02 7.26 0.25
CA HIS A 133 8.05 6.66 -0.61
C HIS A 133 9.06 7.70 -1.08
N GLY A 134 10.25 7.21 -1.49
CA GLY A 134 11.26 8.03 -2.14
C GLY A 134 12.17 8.82 -1.20
N LEU A 135 12.01 8.73 0.12
CA LEU A 135 12.83 9.45 1.10
C LEU A 135 14.35 9.25 0.93
N ARG A 136 14.79 8.07 0.52
CA ARG A 136 16.20 7.77 0.22
C ARG A 136 16.79 8.63 -0.90
N TYR A 137 15.94 9.09 -1.83
CA TYR A 137 16.34 9.91 -2.98
C TYR A 137 16.15 11.41 -2.72
N MET A 138 15.60 11.78 -1.56
CA MET A 138 15.39 13.18 -1.18
C MET A 138 16.70 13.82 -0.69
N SER A 139 16.74 15.15 -0.73
CA SER A 139 17.87 15.93 -0.21
C SER A 139 18.11 15.66 1.27
N HIS A 140 19.28 16.09 1.76
CA HIS A 140 19.57 16.08 3.19
C HIS A 140 18.55 16.93 3.98
N SER A 141 18.22 18.13 3.49
CA SER A 141 17.24 19.03 4.11
C SER A 141 15.86 18.40 4.25
N ALA A 142 15.40 17.65 3.24
CA ALA A 142 14.14 16.92 3.29
C ALA A 142 14.17 15.81 4.35
N ASN A 143 15.29 15.11 4.49
CA ASN A 143 15.45 14.08 5.53
C ASN A 143 15.49 14.69 6.94
N GLU A 144 16.13 15.84 7.12
CA GLU A 144 16.09 16.61 8.38
C GLU A 144 14.67 17.14 8.66
N ARG A 145 13.96 17.59 7.62
CA ARG A 145 12.57 18.02 7.76
C ARG A 145 11.70 16.88 8.26
N VAL A 146 11.83 15.67 7.72
CA VAL A 146 11.08 14.52 8.21
C VAL A 146 11.35 14.25 9.70
N SER A 147 12.60 14.32 10.14
CA SER A 147 12.96 14.14 11.57
C SER A 147 12.39 15.23 12.48
N SER A 148 12.10 16.42 11.94
CA SER A 148 11.53 17.55 12.69
C SER A 148 9.99 17.55 12.79
N LEU A 149 9.31 16.66 12.06
CA LEU A 149 7.86 16.55 12.11
C LEU A 149 7.42 15.88 13.42
N ASN A 150 6.14 16.01 13.75
CA ASN A 150 5.51 15.34 14.90
C ASN A 150 4.25 14.59 14.45
N PRO A 151 3.85 13.50 15.15
CA PRO A 151 2.53 12.90 14.95
C PRO A 151 1.41 13.94 15.04
N GLY A 152 0.48 13.90 14.08
CA GLY A 152 -0.60 14.87 13.91
C GLY A 152 -0.26 16.06 13.03
N ASP A 153 1.02 16.30 12.69
CA ASP A 153 1.40 17.37 11.78
C ASP A 153 0.71 17.19 10.43
N SER A 154 0.13 18.27 9.91
CA SER A 154 -0.53 18.27 8.60
C SER A 154 0.49 18.23 7.47
N LEU A 155 0.21 17.38 6.49
CA LEU A 155 0.97 17.27 5.24
C LEU A 155 0.08 17.67 4.07
N ARG A 156 0.71 18.09 2.97
CA ARG A 156 0.03 18.46 1.73
C ARG A 156 0.31 17.42 0.66
N LEU A 157 -0.73 17.11 -0.11
CA LEU A 157 -0.65 16.30 -1.31
C LEU A 157 -0.53 17.25 -2.51
N CYS A 158 0.44 17.03 -3.39
CA CYS A 158 0.67 17.87 -4.55
C CYS A 158 0.75 17.00 -5.81
N LEU A 159 -0.08 17.28 -6.81
CA LEU A 159 -0.04 16.53 -8.07
C LEU A 159 1.25 16.83 -8.83
N ASP A 160 2.05 15.81 -9.13
CA ASP A 160 3.27 15.94 -9.92
C ASP A 160 2.98 15.58 -11.39
N VAL A 161 2.20 16.43 -12.05
CA VAL A 161 1.63 16.15 -13.38
C VAL A 161 2.66 16.06 -14.51
N GLN A 162 3.90 16.47 -14.27
CA GLN A 162 5.02 16.39 -15.22
C GLN A 162 6.01 15.27 -14.87
N ASN A 163 5.69 14.41 -13.91
CA ASN A 163 6.55 13.31 -13.53
C ASN A 163 6.80 12.34 -14.72
N GLY A 164 8.06 12.13 -15.07
CA GLY A 164 8.45 11.29 -16.21
C GLY A 164 8.32 9.78 -15.96
N TYR A 165 8.10 9.35 -14.71
CA TYR A 165 8.03 7.94 -14.33
C TYR A 165 6.63 7.46 -14.00
N ASP A 166 5.77 8.34 -13.48
CA ASP A 166 4.41 8.00 -13.06
C ASP A 166 3.47 9.21 -13.27
N LYS A 167 2.56 9.10 -14.25
CA LYS A 167 1.59 10.17 -14.57
C LYS A 167 0.57 10.40 -13.45
N ALA A 168 0.46 9.48 -12.50
CA ALA A 168 -0.39 9.60 -11.32
C ALA A 168 0.37 10.08 -10.08
N ALA A 169 1.67 10.40 -10.19
CA ALA A 169 2.50 10.75 -9.05
C ALA A 169 1.90 11.88 -8.20
N VAL A 170 1.88 11.65 -6.88
CA VAL A 170 1.45 12.62 -5.87
C VAL A 170 2.58 12.80 -4.86
N LEU A 171 3.15 14.00 -4.87
CA LEU A 171 4.15 14.47 -3.91
C LEU A 171 3.52 14.69 -2.54
N ILE A 172 4.32 14.49 -1.50
CA ILE A 172 3.98 14.81 -0.11
C ILE A 172 4.88 15.97 0.32
N ARG A 173 4.26 17.04 0.83
CA ARG A 173 4.96 18.27 1.22
C ARG A 173 4.62 18.64 2.65
N ALA A 174 5.62 18.91 3.47
CA ALA A 174 5.44 19.55 4.76
C ALA A 174 5.31 21.07 4.58
N ASP A 175 4.54 21.75 5.44
CA ASP A 175 4.47 23.22 5.50
C ASP A 175 5.42 23.76 6.57
N ASN A 176 5.80 25.05 6.48
CA ASN A 176 6.51 25.82 7.52
C ASN A 176 7.77 25.13 8.14
N PRO A 177 8.92 25.07 7.43
CA PRO A 177 9.11 25.50 6.05
C PRO A 177 8.57 24.47 5.05
N ALA A 178 8.23 24.97 3.86
CA ALA A 178 7.78 24.14 2.75
C ALA A 178 8.93 23.24 2.27
N GLU A 179 8.73 21.93 2.28
CA GLU A 179 9.76 20.97 1.85
C GLU A 179 9.08 19.68 1.38
N ILE A 180 9.61 19.07 0.32
CA ILE A 180 9.09 17.80 -0.20
C ILE A 180 9.64 16.68 0.68
N VAL A 181 8.74 15.87 1.24
CA VAL A 181 9.06 14.81 2.21
C VAL A 181 8.72 13.41 1.68
N GLY A 182 8.53 13.28 0.36
CA GLY A 182 8.34 12.00 -0.31
C GLY A 182 7.18 12.01 -1.30
N TYR A 183 6.70 10.81 -1.63
CA TYR A 183 5.59 10.56 -2.55
C TYR A 183 4.60 9.56 -1.96
N CYS A 184 3.35 9.63 -2.41
CA CYS A 184 2.41 8.52 -2.22
C CYS A 184 2.95 7.25 -2.92
N PRO A 185 2.76 6.06 -2.33
CA PRO A 185 3.04 4.81 -3.02
C PRO A 185 2.30 4.72 -4.35
N ARG A 186 2.91 4.09 -5.37
CA ARG A 186 2.33 4.01 -6.72
C ARG A 186 0.95 3.35 -6.76
N TYR A 187 0.77 2.27 -6.00
CA TYR A 187 -0.53 1.58 -5.89
C TYR A 187 -1.65 2.48 -5.34
N PHE A 188 -1.28 3.60 -4.73
CA PHE A 188 -2.17 4.53 -4.04
C PHE A 188 -2.37 5.84 -4.81
N ALA A 189 -1.37 6.25 -5.58
CA ALA A 189 -1.27 7.58 -6.16
C ALA A 189 -2.42 7.91 -7.13
N SER A 190 -2.88 6.93 -7.91
CA SER A 190 -4.01 7.12 -8.85
C SER A 190 -5.34 7.40 -8.13
N ASP A 191 -5.62 6.70 -7.04
CA ASP A 191 -6.82 6.95 -6.22
C ASP A 191 -6.77 8.35 -5.60
N ILE A 192 -5.64 8.71 -5.00
CA ILE A 192 -5.44 10.03 -4.39
C ILE A 192 -5.55 11.15 -5.41
N LYS A 193 -4.93 10.99 -6.59
CA LYS A 193 -5.04 11.97 -7.68
C LYS A 193 -6.50 12.19 -8.07
N ARG A 194 -7.28 11.11 -8.23
CA ARG A 194 -8.70 11.23 -8.57
C ARG A 194 -9.51 11.91 -7.46
N MET A 195 -9.26 11.59 -6.19
CA MET A 195 -9.91 12.24 -5.06
C MET A 195 -9.65 13.76 -5.07
N LEU A 196 -8.39 14.18 -5.26
CA LEU A 196 -8.02 15.59 -5.32
C LEU A 196 -8.62 16.33 -6.52
N LEU A 197 -8.82 15.65 -7.65
CA LEU A 197 -9.46 16.24 -8.84
C LEU A 197 -10.99 16.31 -8.73
N ASP A 198 -11.61 15.40 -7.98
CA ASP A 198 -13.04 15.41 -7.70
C ASP A 198 -13.40 16.50 -6.68
N ASN A 199 -12.68 16.53 -5.56
CA ASN A 199 -12.79 17.56 -4.52
C ASN A 199 -11.48 17.65 -3.72
N ASP A 200 -10.78 18.77 -3.81
CA ASP A 200 -9.48 18.99 -3.17
C ASP A 200 -9.54 19.06 -1.63
N THR A 201 -10.73 19.20 -1.06
CA THR A 201 -10.99 19.16 0.39
C THR A 201 -11.52 17.82 0.90
N SER A 202 -11.73 16.83 0.01
CA SER A 202 -12.29 15.51 0.38
C SER A 202 -11.36 14.67 1.24
N ILE A 203 -10.06 14.96 1.22
CA ILE A 203 -9.04 14.19 1.93
C ILE A 203 -8.08 15.10 2.69
N SER A 204 -7.57 14.60 3.80
CA SER A 204 -6.52 15.24 4.59
C SER A 204 -5.41 14.25 4.90
N LEU A 205 -4.16 14.71 4.88
CA LEU A 205 -2.98 13.91 5.16
C LEU A 205 -2.30 14.42 6.42
N SER A 206 -1.93 13.51 7.31
CA SER A 206 -1.21 13.81 8.54
C SER A 206 -0.09 12.81 8.79
N VAL A 207 0.89 13.22 9.59
CA VAL A 207 1.91 12.32 10.12
C VAL A 207 1.24 11.41 11.16
N GLU A 208 1.31 10.11 10.95
CA GLU A 208 0.90 9.14 11.98
C GLU A 208 2.08 8.82 12.89
N ARG A 209 3.26 8.54 12.30
CA ARG A 209 4.46 8.19 13.06
C ARG A 209 5.72 8.54 12.31
N ILE A 210 6.76 8.90 13.06
CA ILE A 210 8.13 9.05 12.58
C ILE A 210 9.00 8.04 13.31
N SER A 211 9.82 7.31 12.55
CA SER A 211 10.77 6.33 13.07
C SER A 211 12.16 6.65 12.52
N ASP A 212 12.90 7.56 13.16
CA ASP A 212 14.21 8.02 12.66
C ASP A 212 15.27 6.93 12.59
N ASP A 213 15.13 5.91 13.43
CA ASP A 213 16.02 4.75 13.46
C ASP A 213 15.62 3.64 12.46
N ALA A 214 14.54 3.85 11.70
CA ALA A 214 14.08 2.95 10.66
C ALA A 214 14.79 3.19 9.31
N PRO A 215 14.89 2.16 8.46
CA PRO A 215 15.21 2.35 7.04
C PRO A 215 14.29 3.38 6.39
N HIS A 216 14.79 4.14 5.40
CA HIS A 216 14.05 5.25 4.76
C HIS A 216 12.61 4.92 4.33
N ASN A 217 12.34 3.69 3.89
CA ASN A 217 11.02 3.24 3.45
C ASN A 217 10.02 3.01 4.60
N TYR A 218 10.45 3.08 5.85
CA TYR A 218 9.60 2.97 7.04
C TYR A 218 9.73 4.19 7.98
N ARG A 219 10.37 5.28 7.54
CA ARG A 219 10.63 6.45 8.40
C ARG A 219 9.41 7.33 8.64
N LEU A 220 8.60 7.58 7.61
CA LEU A 220 7.45 8.49 7.69
C LEU A 220 6.18 7.70 7.38
N LEU A 221 5.46 7.30 8.43
CA LEU A 221 4.13 6.72 8.31
C LEU A 221 3.11 7.85 8.27
N CYS A 222 2.33 7.90 7.21
CA CYS A 222 1.26 8.86 7.02
C CYS A 222 -0.10 8.21 7.26
N LYS A 223 -1.05 9.03 7.73
CA LYS A 223 -2.47 8.72 7.75
C LYS A 223 -3.20 9.67 6.83
N VAL A 224 -3.98 9.12 5.91
CA VAL A 224 -4.97 9.85 5.14
C VAL A 224 -6.36 9.48 5.62
N VAL A 225 -7.18 10.50 5.84
CA VAL A 225 -8.60 10.35 6.11
C VAL A 225 -9.37 11.19 5.11
N GLY A 226 -10.57 10.74 4.76
CA GLY A 226 -11.40 11.49 3.85
C GLY A 226 -12.81 10.96 3.75
N GLU A 227 -13.63 11.70 3.02
CA GLU A 227 -15.00 11.37 2.71
C GLU A 227 -15.21 11.61 1.21
N VAL A 228 -15.62 10.57 0.50
CA VAL A 228 -15.84 10.64 -0.95
C VAL A 228 -17.32 10.62 -1.30
N SER A 229 -17.65 11.21 -2.45
CA SER A 229 -19.02 11.15 -2.97
C SER A 229 -19.42 9.71 -3.30
N ARG A 230 -20.73 9.45 -3.29
CA ARG A 230 -21.27 8.14 -3.71
C ARG A 230 -20.85 7.78 -5.14
N ALA A 231 -20.83 8.77 -6.03
CA ALA A 231 -20.39 8.57 -7.41
C ALA A 231 -18.93 8.10 -7.50
N PHE A 232 -18.05 8.65 -6.66
CA PHE A 232 -16.66 8.22 -6.59
C PHE A 232 -16.52 6.80 -6.03
N LEU A 233 -17.26 6.48 -4.97
CA LEU A 233 -17.30 5.14 -4.40
C LEU A 233 -17.71 4.08 -5.43
N ASP A 234 -18.77 4.35 -6.19
CA ASP A 234 -19.24 3.44 -7.23
C ASP A 234 -18.16 3.23 -8.32
N GLN A 235 -17.45 4.29 -8.73
CA GLN A 235 -16.31 4.18 -9.66
C GLN A 235 -15.16 3.35 -9.09
N MET A 236 -14.88 3.44 -7.78
CA MET A 236 -13.85 2.61 -7.15
C MET A 236 -14.24 1.13 -7.16
N ILE A 237 -15.48 0.81 -6.80
CA ILE A 237 -15.97 -0.58 -6.75
C ILE A 237 -15.91 -1.24 -8.15
N LEU A 238 -16.16 -0.46 -9.21
CA LEU A 238 -16.19 -0.94 -10.59
C LEU A 238 -14.81 -1.14 -11.24
N GLN A 239 -13.71 -0.88 -10.53
CA GLN A 239 -12.38 -1.11 -11.08
C GLN A 239 -12.12 -2.61 -11.31
N GLU A 240 -12.20 -3.03 -12.57
CA GLU A 240 -12.09 -4.42 -12.97
C GLU A 240 -10.77 -5.07 -12.51
N GLU A 241 -9.68 -4.30 -12.49
CA GLU A 241 -8.34 -4.77 -12.11
C GLU A 241 -8.30 -5.46 -10.74
N PHE A 242 -9.17 -5.02 -9.82
CA PHE A 242 -9.27 -5.54 -8.44
C PHE A 242 -10.33 -6.64 -8.28
N GLN A 243 -11.13 -6.90 -9.32
CA GLN A 243 -12.17 -7.94 -9.29
C GLN A 243 -11.53 -9.31 -9.50
N PRO A 244 -12.03 -10.37 -8.85
CA PRO A 244 -11.59 -11.73 -9.11
C PRO A 244 -11.88 -12.15 -10.56
N VAL A 245 -11.10 -13.11 -11.08
CA VAL A 245 -11.27 -13.65 -12.45
C VAL A 245 -12.52 -14.53 -12.61
N VAL A 246 -13.10 -15.04 -11.52
CA VAL A 246 -14.22 -16.01 -11.43
C VAL A 246 -15.19 -16.07 -12.62
#